data_AF-A0A9D8RFD4-F1
#
_entry.id   AF-A0A9D8RFD4-F1
#
_cell.length_a   1.000
_cell.length_b   1.000
_cell.length_c   1.000
_cell.angle_alpha   90.00
_cell.angle_beta   90.00
_cell.angle_gamma   90.00
#
_symmetry.space_group_name_H-M   'P 1'
#
loop_
_entity.id
_entity.type
_entity.pdbx_description
1 polymer ?
#
loop_
_entity_poly.entity_id
_entity_poly.type
_entity_poly.pdbx_seq_one_letter_code
_entity_poly.pdbx_strand_id
1 'polypeptide(L)'
;MMKVDDYIPVELCHEAKDFIKEISGDVLIFNQFRKLEKNISAEALKFAAWWDFAKYLDNRHSLVLLYENIMTIYETVGKYEVMNGFDQLQFKLILFYRLLKKHGMIDE
;
A
#
# COMPACT_ATOMS: atom_id res chain seq x y z
N MET A 1 36.98 13.31 -9.38
CA MET A 1 36.29 12.19 -10.05
C MET A 1 35.08 11.83 -9.21
N MET A 2 33.87 12.19 -9.65
CA MET A 2 32.67 11.52 -9.13
C MET A 2 32.81 10.05 -9.48
N LYS A 3 32.68 9.17 -8.48
CA LYS A 3 32.58 7.73 -8.76
C LYS A 3 31.32 7.51 -9.59
N VAL A 4 31.39 6.58 -10.54
CA VAL A 4 30.27 6.09 -11.36
C VAL A 4 29.33 5.22 -10.50
N ASP A 5 29.18 5.58 -9.23
CA ASP A 5 28.42 4.84 -8.23
C ASP A 5 27.07 5.53 -8.08
N ASP A 6 26.01 4.78 -8.40
CA ASP A 6 24.57 5.07 -8.25
C ASP A 6 23.86 5.82 -9.39
N TYR A 7 24.10 5.46 -10.66
CA TYR A 7 23.10 5.77 -11.70
C TYR A 7 21.88 4.86 -11.49
N ILE A 8 20.79 5.43 -10.97
CA ILE A 8 19.47 4.79 -11.00
C ILE A 8 18.79 5.23 -12.31
N PRO A 9 18.44 4.30 -13.21
CA PRO A 9 17.64 4.61 -14.39
C PRO A 9 16.40 5.44 -14.04
N VAL A 10 16.12 6.47 -14.85
CA VAL A 10 14.99 7.39 -14.63
C VAL A 10 13.67 6.62 -14.60
N GLU A 11 13.58 5.53 -15.35
CA GLU A 11 12.45 4.61 -15.41
C GLU A 11 12.15 3.98 -14.05
N LEU A 12 13.18 3.49 -13.34
CA LEU A 12 13.02 2.92 -11.99
C LEU A 12 12.61 3.99 -10.98
N CYS A 13 13.12 5.21 -11.14
CA CYS A 13 12.68 6.34 -10.32
C CYS A 13 11.21 6.70 -10.56
N HIS A 14 10.73 6.63 -11.80
CA HIS A 14 9.32 6.88 -12.13
C HIS A 14 8.43 5.76 -11.59
N GLU A 15 8.82 4.51 -11.79
CA GLU A 15 8.07 3.35 -11.30
C GLU A 15 7.87 3.38 -9.79
N ALA A 16 8.93 3.66 -9.02
CA ALA A 16 8.83 3.77 -7.56
C ALA A 16 7.91 4.92 -7.13
N LYS A 17 7.94 6.06 -7.83
CA LYS A 17 7.05 7.20 -7.54
C LYS A 17 5.60 6.90 -7.87
N ASP A 18 5.35 6.24 -8.99
CA ASP A 18 4.01 5.85 -9.42
C ASP A 18 3.40 4.86 -8.44
N PHE A 19 4.18 3.88 -7.97
CA PHE A 19 3.77 2.94 -6.93
C PHE A 19 3.37 3.63 -5.62
N ILE A 20 4.21 4.54 -5.11
CA ILE A 20 3.90 5.32 -3.89
C ILE A 20 2.64 6.18 -4.10
N LYS A 21 2.52 6.81 -5.28
CA LYS A 21 1.38 7.66 -5.61
C LYS A 21 0.09 6.86 -5.69
N GLU A 22 0.13 5.65 -6.21
CA GLU A 22 -1.02 4.76 -6.30
C GLU A 22 -1.55 4.39 -4.91
N ILE A 23 -0.68 3.86 -4.03
CA ILE A 23 -1.09 3.51 -2.66
C ILE A 23 -1.57 4.75 -1.89
N SER A 24 -0.91 5.90 -2.08
CA SER A 24 -1.34 7.15 -1.46
C SER A 24 -2.72 7.59 -1.95
N GLY A 25 -3.04 7.37 -3.23
CA GLY A 25 -4.37 7.60 -3.79
C GLY A 25 -5.43 6.71 -3.15
N ASP A 26 -5.14 5.42 -3.01
CA ASP A 26 -6.02 4.46 -2.33
C ASP A 26 -6.30 4.83 -0.87
N VAL A 27 -5.26 5.17 -0.12
CA VAL A 27 -5.37 5.60 1.28
C VAL A 27 -6.19 6.90 1.38
N LEU A 28 -5.97 7.85 0.47
CA LEU A 28 -6.75 9.09 0.42
C LEU A 28 -8.24 8.81 0.16
N ILE A 29 -8.56 8.01 -0.85
CA ILE A 29 -9.95 7.63 -1.18
C ILE A 29 -10.58 6.92 0.02
N PHE A 30 -9.89 5.96 0.61
CA PHE A 30 -10.38 5.24 1.79
C PHE A 30 -10.68 6.19 2.95
N ASN A 31 -9.77 7.13 3.24
CA ASN A 31 -9.94 8.12 4.30
C ASN A 31 -11.10 9.09 4.07
N GLN A 32 -11.46 9.36 2.81
CA GLN A 32 -12.63 10.16 2.44
C GLN A 32 -13.93 9.38 2.62
N PHE A 33 -14.00 8.17 2.06
CA PHE A 33 -15.22 7.35 2.07
C PHE A 33 -15.53 6.75 3.45
N ARG A 34 -14.52 6.43 4.26
CA ARG A 34 -14.74 5.84 5.60
C ARG A 34 -15.59 6.71 6.54
N LYS A 35 -15.72 8.01 6.25
CA LYS A 35 -16.57 8.95 7.02
C LYS A 35 -18.06 8.77 6.73
N LEU A 36 -18.39 8.16 5.60
CA LEU A 36 -19.75 7.97 5.10
C LEU A 36 -20.24 6.52 5.30
N GLU A 37 -19.29 5.60 5.49
CA GLU A 37 -19.52 4.17 5.55
C GLU A 37 -19.67 3.66 6.99
N LYS A 38 -20.55 2.69 7.20
CA LYS A 38 -20.82 2.12 8.53
C LYS A 38 -19.90 0.94 8.88
N ASN A 39 -19.41 0.22 7.87
CA ASN A 39 -18.63 -0.99 8.04
C ASN A 39 -17.19 -0.74 7.62
N ILE A 40 -16.36 -0.36 8.59
CA ILE A 40 -14.94 -0.09 8.37
C ILE A 40 -14.08 -1.17 9.02
N SER A 41 -13.23 -1.82 8.23
CA SER A 41 -12.24 -2.76 8.75
C SER A 41 -11.17 -2.05 9.59
N ALA A 42 -10.95 -2.57 10.80
CA ALA A 42 -9.87 -2.14 11.67
C ALA A 42 -8.48 -2.34 11.04
N GLU A 43 -8.29 -3.40 10.26
CA GLU A 43 -7.01 -3.67 9.58
C GLU A 43 -6.74 -2.64 8.48
N ALA A 44 -7.77 -2.27 7.70
CA ALA A 44 -7.65 -1.19 6.70
C ALA A 44 -7.33 0.16 7.36
N LEU A 45 -7.96 0.46 8.51
CA LEU A 45 -7.66 1.66 9.30
C LEU A 45 -6.21 1.69 9.78
N LYS A 46 -5.69 0.57 10.27
CA LYS A 46 -4.30 0.45 10.74
C LYS A 46 -3.31 0.69 9.62
N PHE A 47 -3.52 0.09 8.44
CA PHE A 47 -2.66 0.35 7.29
C PHE A 47 -2.73 1.80 6.81
N ALA A 48 -3.92 2.36 6.68
CA ALA A 48 -4.10 3.76 6.30
C ALA A 48 -3.35 4.70 7.25
N ALA A 49 -3.48 4.48 8.57
CA ALA A 49 -2.75 5.27 9.56
C ALA A 49 -1.22 5.08 9.45
N TRP A 50 -0.74 3.84 9.32
CA TRP A 50 0.68 3.55 9.14
C TRP A 50 1.25 4.24 7.88
N TRP A 51 0.48 4.27 6.79
CA TRP A 51 0.83 4.95 5.56
C TRP A 51 0.82 6.48 5.71
N ASP A 52 -0.21 7.05 6.34
CA ASP A 52 -0.35 8.50 6.58
C ASP A 52 0.78 9.04 7.48
N PHE A 53 1.25 8.24 8.44
CA PHE A 53 2.43 8.56 9.25
C PHE A 53 3.77 8.38 8.50
N ALA A 54 3.71 8.04 7.21
CA ALA A 54 4.86 7.81 6.35
C ALA A 54 5.87 6.81 6.92
N LYS A 55 5.40 5.79 7.66
CA LYS A 55 6.26 4.79 8.31
C LYS A 55 7.08 3.95 7.34
N TYR A 56 6.67 3.89 6.08
CA TYR A 56 7.44 3.29 5.00
C TYR A 56 8.76 4.02 4.70
N LEU A 57 8.91 5.29 5.12
CA LEU A 57 10.17 6.03 5.02
C LEU A 57 11.20 5.54 6.05
N ASP A 58 10.71 5.18 7.25
CA ASP A 58 11.52 4.62 8.33
C ASP A 58 11.88 3.14 8.06
N ASN A 59 10.99 2.41 7.37
CA ASN A 59 11.18 1.01 7.01
C ASN A 59 11.15 0.82 5.49
N ARG A 60 12.21 1.19 4.78
CA ARG A 60 12.23 1.11 3.30
C ARG A 60 11.96 -0.30 2.76
N HIS A 61 12.26 -1.35 3.52
CA HIS A 61 11.98 -2.73 3.14
C HIS A 61 10.48 -3.02 3.00
N SER A 62 9.61 -2.26 3.67
CA SER A 62 8.16 -2.38 3.49
C SER A 62 7.72 -2.00 2.08
N LEU A 63 8.32 -0.98 1.47
CA LEU A 63 7.97 -0.60 0.09
C LEU A 63 8.36 -1.69 -0.89
N VAL A 64 9.56 -2.26 -0.73
CA VAL A 64 10.04 -3.37 -1.55
C VAL A 64 9.08 -4.56 -1.43
N LEU A 65 8.74 -4.96 -0.20
CA LEU A 65 7.84 -6.09 0.03
C LEU A 65 6.46 -5.87 -0.59
N LEU A 66 5.89 -4.68 -0.44
CA LEU A 66 4.59 -4.35 -1.04
C LEU A 66 4.66 -4.38 -2.56
N TYR A 67 5.71 -3.80 -3.15
CA TYR A 67 5.89 -3.75 -4.60
C TYR A 67 6.07 -5.17 -5.19
N GLU A 68 6.89 -6.02 -4.57
CA GLU A 68 7.10 -7.41 -5.01
C GLU A 68 5.80 -8.26 -4.98
N ASN A 69 4.84 -7.90 -4.12
CA ASN A 69 3.60 -8.65 -3.94
C ASN A 69 2.37 -7.95 -4.54
N ILE A 70 2.54 -6.81 -5.22
CA ILE A 70 1.41 -5.97 -5.66
C ILE A 70 0.50 -6.70 -6.64
N MET A 71 1.08 -7.44 -7.59
CA MET A 71 0.34 -8.21 -8.58
C MET A 71 -0.50 -9.32 -7.93
N THR A 72 0.07 -10.05 -6.97
CA THR A 72 -0.66 -11.07 -6.22
C THR A 72 -1.81 -10.48 -5.42
N ILE A 73 -1.64 -9.27 -4.87
CA ILE A 73 -2.70 -8.56 -4.18
C ILE A 73 -3.82 -8.18 -5.16
N TYR A 74 -3.49 -7.69 -6.35
CA TYR A 74 -4.48 -7.30 -7.36
C TYR A 74 -5.27 -8.49 -7.89
N GLU A 75 -4.59 -9.60 -8.17
CA GLU A 75 -5.24 -10.86 -8.53
C GLU A 75 -6.16 -11.35 -7.40
N THR A 76 -5.75 -11.20 -6.14
CA THR A 76 -6.56 -11.61 -4.99
C THR A 76 -7.81 -10.75 -4.86
N VAL A 77 -7.70 -9.42 -5.03
CA VAL A 77 -8.86 -8.51 -5.01
C VAL A 77 -9.80 -8.81 -6.18
N GLY A 78 -9.26 -9.02 -7.40
CA GLY A 78 -10.03 -9.28 -8.62
C GLY A 78 -10.83 -10.59 -8.58
N LYS A 79 -10.39 -11.59 -7.82
CA LYS A 79 -11.15 -12.85 -7.61
C LYS A 79 -12.48 -12.65 -6.89
N TYR A 80 -12.68 -11.53 -6.19
CA TYR A 80 -13.92 -11.20 -5.51
C TYR A 80 -14.78 -10.25 -6.35
N GLU A 81 -15.18 -10.71 -7.54
CA GLU A 81 -15.94 -9.95 -8.56
C GLU A 81 -17.24 -9.28 -8.06
N VAL A 82 -17.74 -9.70 -6.89
CA VAL A 82 -19.03 -9.25 -6.32
C VAL A 82 -18.87 -8.14 -5.26
N MET A 83 -17.65 -7.76 -4.88
CA MET A 83 -17.44 -6.65 -3.94
C MET A 83 -17.67 -5.29 -4.62
N ASN A 84 -18.34 -4.36 -3.93
CA ASN A 84 -18.41 -2.97 -4.39
C ASN A 84 -17.02 -2.31 -4.34
N GLY A 85 -16.85 -1.19 -5.03
CA GLY A 85 -15.53 -0.54 -5.16
C GLY A 85 -14.90 -0.13 -3.82
N PHE A 86 -15.70 0.24 -2.82
CA PHE A 86 -15.17 0.59 -1.50
C PHE A 86 -14.74 -0.65 -0.70
N ASP A 87 -15.50 -1.75 -0.78
CA ASP A 87 -15.13 -3.02 -0.16
C ASP A 87 -13.86 -3.61 -0.80
N GLN A 88 -13.71 -3.49 -2.12
CA GLN A 88 -12.47 -3.88 -2.81
C GLN A 88 -11.27 -3.04 -2.34
N LEU A 89 -11.45 -1.72 -2.22
CA LEU A 89 -10.42 -0.82 -1.69
C LEU A 89 -10.07 -1.21 -0.24
N GLN A 90 -11.08 -1.40 0.61
CA GLN A 90 -10.86 -1.83 1.99
C GLN A 90 -10.11 -3.16 2.05
N PHE A 91 -10.50 -4.13 1.22
CA PHE A 91 -9.85 -5.42 1.14
C PHE A 91 -8.39 -5.33 0.66
N LYS A 92 -8.10 -4.48 -0.32
CA LYS A 92 -6.73 -4.18 -0.76
C LYS A 92 -5.88 -3.66 0.40
N LEU A 93 -6.37 -2.70 1.17
CA LEU A 93 -5.65 -2.16 2.35
C LEU A 93 -5.46 -3.22 3.45
N ILE A 94 -6.44 -4.12 3.65
CA ILE A 94 -6.31 -5.26 4.56
C ILE A 94 -5.18 -6.19 4.11
N LEU A 95 -5.06 -6.48 2.83
CA LEU A 95 -4.01 -7.34 2.31
C LEU A 95 -2.62 -6.72 2.50
N PHE A 96 -2.48 -5.41 2.28
CA PHE A 96 -1.24 -4.70 2.59
C PHE A 96 -0.90 -4.77 4.09
N TYR A 97 -1.87 -4.47 4.96
CA TYR A 97 -1.69 -4.59 6.41
C TYR A 97 -1.17 -5.97 6.81
N ARG A 98 -1.86 -7.02 6.37
CA ARG A 98 -1.55 -8.41 6.75
C ARG A 98 -0.21 -8.85 6.21
N LEU A 99 0.16 -8.42 5.00
CA LEU A 99 1.48 -8.72 4.44
C LEU A 99 2.58 -8.11 5.30
N LEU A 100 2.47 -6.83 5.65
CA LEU A 100 3.45 -6.15 6.49
C LEU A 100 3.50 -6.70 7.92
N LYS A 101 2.34 -6.97 8.53
CA LYS A 101 2.26 -7.58 9.87
C LYS A 101 2.91 -8.96 9.89
N LYS A 102 2.65 -9.80 8.87
CA LYS A 102 3.25 -11.13 8.74
C LYS A 102 4.79 -11.08 8.72
N HIS A 103 5.37 -9.99 8.24
CA HIS A 103 6.81 -9.79 8.15
C HIS A 103 7.38 -8.89 9.26
N GLY A 104 6.58 -8.56 10.29
CA GLY A 104 7.04 -7.76 11.43
C GLY A 104 7.35 -6.30 11.09
N MET A 105 6.73 -5.75 10.03
CA MET A 105 6.95 -4.36 9.58
C MET A 105 5.91 -3.38 10.13
N ILE A 106 4.79 -3.90 10.67
CA ILE A 106 3.74 -3.17 11.38
C ILE A 106 3.46 -3.91 12.69
N ASP A 107 3.49 -3.16 13.80
CA ASP A 107 3.10 -3.62 15.13
C ASP A 107 1.59 -3.37 15.39
N GLU A 108 1.04 -4.04 16.41
CA GLU A 108 -0.41 -4.04 16.72
C GLU A 108 -1.00 -2.69 17.13
#